data_AF-A0A952IQI0-F1
#
_entry.id   AF-A0A952IQI0-F1
#
_cell.length_a   1.000
_cell.length_b   1.000
_cell.length_c   1.000
_cell.angle_alpha   90.00
_cell.angle_beta   90.00
_cell.angle_gamma   90.00
#
_symmetry.space_group_name_H-M   'P 1'
#
loop_
_entity.id
_entity.type
_entity.pdbx_description
1 polymer ?
#
loop_
_entity_poly.entity_id
_entity_poly.type
_entity_poly.pdbx_seq_one_letter_code
_entity_poly.pdbx_strand_id
1 'polypeptide(L)'
;MTMNLDQLIGNGRIVEIMVIFVVIEVVVLIIYWRRTGRGIPTVPLLANIGAGGSLMLALGATLKGMSATVIAACLIASLIFHMTDLAIRWQR
;
A
#
# COMPACT_ATOMS: atom_id res chain seq x y z
N MET A 1 -0.02 28.93 9.30
CA MET A 1 -0.95 28.03 9.99
C MET A 1 -0.30 26.66 10.04
N THR A 2 0.29 26.28 11.19
CA THR A 2 0.98 24.99 11.34
C THR A 2 -0.06 23.89 11.48
N MET A 3 -0.07 22.92 10.57
CA MET A 3 -0.90 21.73 10.72
C MET A 3 -0.32 20.86 11.83
N ASN A 4 -1.12 20.54 12.84
CA ASN A 4 -0.74 19.63 13.92
C ASN A 4 -0.97 18.17 13.50
N LEU A 5 -0.26 17.22 14.12
CA LEU A 5 -0.29 15.79 13.77
C LEU A 5 -1.71 15.22 13.77
N ASP A 6 -2.52 15.57 14.77
CA ASP A 6 -3.91 15.10 14.91
C ASP A 6 -4.76 15.50 13.71
N GLN A 7 -4.54 16.69 13.15
CA GLN A 7 -5.27 17.16 11.97
C GLN A 7 -4.85 16.38 10.72
N LEU A 8 -3.57 16.02 10.60
CA LEU A 8 -3.03 15.25 9.48
C LEU A 8 -3.57 13.82 9.44
N ILE A 9 -3.77 13.24 10.64
CA ILE A 9 -4.39 11.93 10.79
C ILE A 9 -5.90 12.03 10.58
N GLY A 10 -6.59 12.94 11.26
CA GLY A 10 -8.05 13.05 11.23
C GLY A 10 -8.63 13.34 9.84
N ASN A 11 -7.90 14.06 8.98
CA ASN A 11 -8.34 14.34 7.60
C ASN A 11 -7.85 13.31 6.56
N GLY A 12 -7.12 12.27 6.98
CA GLY A 12 -6.57 11.24 6.10
C GLY A 12 -5.42 11.68 5.19
N ARG A 13 -4.87 12.90 5.34
CA ARG A 13 -3.70 13.36 4.53
C ARG A 13 -2.43 12.59 4.85
N ILE A 14 -2.30 12.06 6.07
CA ILE A 14 -1.20 11.17 6.41
C ILE A 14 -1.13 9.96 5.46
N VAL A 15 -2.28 9.42 5.08
CA VAL A 15 -2.36 8.27 4.18
C VAL A 15 -1.88 8.63 2.78
N GLU A 16 -2.25 9.80 2.26
CA GLU A 16 -1.77 10.27 0.95
C GLU A 16 -0.25 10.40 0.92
N ILE A 17 0.33 10.96 1.98
CA ILE A 17 1.79 11.09 2.13
C ILE A 17 2.42 9.69 2.16
N MET A 18 1.90 8.77 2.97
CA MET A 18 2.41 7.40 3.05
C MET A 18 2.33 6.67 1.70
N VAL A 19 1.23 6.81 0.97
CA VAL A 19 1.07 6.21 -0.37
C VAL A 19 2.12 6.76 -1.33
N ILE A 20 2.42 8.06 -1.29
CA ILE A 20 3.50 8.65 -2.11
C ILE A 20 4.85 8.01 -1.77
N PHE A 21 5.19 7.87 -0.49
CA PHE A 21 6.43 7.22 -0.07
C PHE A 21 6.51 5.76 -0.51
N VAL A 22 5.42 5.00 -0.38
CA VAL A 22 5.35 3.60 -0.83
C VAL A 22 5.52 3.50 -2.35
N VAL A 23 4.89 4.38 -3.13
CA VAL A 23 5.07 4.41 -4.58
C VAL A 23 6.54 4.68 -4.95
N ILE A 24 7.18 5.65 -4.28
CA ILE A 24 8.60 5.94 -4.48
C ILE A 24 9.46 4.71 -4.14
N GLU A 25 9.22 4.08 -2.99
CA GLU A 25 9.94 2.89 -2.54
C GLU A 25 9.84 1.75 -3.57
N VAL A 26 8.62 1.46 -4.05
CA VAL A 26 8.37 0.43 -5.07
C VAL A 26 9.13 0.73 -6.34
N VAL A 27 9.07 1.97 -6.83
CA VAL A 27 9.77 2.39 -8.06
C VAL A 27 11.28 2.20 -7.89
N VAL A 28 11.85 2.65 -6.76
CA VAL A 28 13.28 2.50 -6.45
C VAL A 28 13.67 1.02 -6.39
N LEU A 29 12.90 0.17 -5.69
CA LEU A 29 13.18 -1.26 -5.57
C LEU A 29 13.07 -2.00 -6.90
N ILE A 30 12.08 -1.69 -7.72
CA ILE A 30 11.94 -2.27 -9.07
C ILE A 30 13.11 -1.87 -9.95
N ILE A 31 13.51 -0.59 -9.95
CA ILE A 31 14.67 -0.12 -10.73
C ILE A 31 15.95 -0.80 -10.24
N TYR A 32 16.14 -0.87 -8.92
CA TYR A 32 17.31 -1.51 -8.31
C TYR A 32 17.41 -3.00 -8.68
N TRP A 33 16.30 -3.74 -8.56
CA TRP A 33 16.26 -5.16 -8.93
C TRP A 33 16.52 -5.35 -10.43
N ARG A 34 15.91 -4.54 -11.29
CA ARG A 34 16.14 -4.60 -12.76
C ARG A 34 17.59 -4.31 -13.15
N ARG A 35 18.29 -3.45 -12.41
CA ARG A 35 19.70 -3.10 -12.70
C ARG A 35 20.71 -4.08 -12.12
N THR A 36 20.42 -4.68 -10.97
CA THR A 36 21.41 -5.46 -10.22
C THR A 36 21.12 -6.95 -10.17
N GLY A 37 19.89 -7.37 -10.49
CA GLY A 37 19.39 -8.73 -10.26
C GLY A 37 19.30 -9.11 -8.77
N ARG A 38 19.56 -8.18 -7.86
CA ARG A 38 19.59 -8.40 -6.40
C ARG A 38 18.35 -7.79 -5.73
N GLY A 39 17.91 -8.42 -4.64
CA GLY A 39 16.76 -7.98 -3.85
C GLY A 39 15.48 -8.78 -4.11
N ILE A 40 14.33 -8.17 -3.82
CA ILE A 40 13.02 -8.81 -3.93
C ILE A 40 12.56 -8.77 -5.41
N PRO A 41 12.21 -9.92 -6.01
CA PRO A 41 11.64 -9.93 -7.36
C PRO A 41 10.35 -9.13 -7.46
N THR A 42 10.08 -8.52 -8.63
CA THR A 42 8.98 -7.57 -8.81
C THR A 42 7.60 -8.13 -8.41
N VAL A 43 7.29 -9.38 -8.74
CA VAL A 43 5.97 -9.97 -8.45
C VAL A 43 5.71 -10.13 -6.94
N PRO A 44 6.58 -10.77 -6.14
CA PRO A 44 6.43 -10.80 -4.68
C PRO A 44 6.37 -9.40 -4.05
N LEU A 45 7.17 -8.45 -4.55
CA LEU A 45 7.14 -7.06 -4.07
C LEU A 45 5.77 -6.42 -4.28
N LEU A 46 5.20 -6.54 -5.49
CA LEU A 46 3.90 -5.98 -5.82
C LEU A 46 2.76 -6.67 -5.05
N ALA A 47 2.87 -7.97 -4.76
CA ALA A 47 1.87 -8.67 -3.94
C ALA A 47 1.85 -8.13 -2.50
N ASN A 48 3.02 -7.99 -1.86
CA ASN A 48 3.13 -7.43 -0.52
C ASN A 48 2.67 -5.97 -0.45
N ILE A 49 3.13 -5.14 -1.40
CA ILE A 49 2.77 -3.72 -1.43
C ILE A 49 1.29 -3.53 -1.80
N GLY A 50 0.74 -4.35 -2.68
CA GLY A 50 -0.69 -4.33 -2.99
C GLY A 50 -1.54 -4.59 -1.76
N ALA A 51 -1.11 -5.50 -0.87
CA ALA A 51 -1.81 -5.78 0.38
C ALA A 51 -1.78 -4.55 1.30
N GLY A 52 -0.58 -4.05 1.65
CA GLY A 52 -0.44 -2.90 2.53
C GLY A 52 -1.05 -1.61 1.95
N GLY A 53 -0.84 -1.34 0.67
CA GLY A 53 -1.34 -0.16 -0.04
C GLY A 53 -2.87 -0.14 -0.12
N SER A 54 -3.51 -1.28 -0.37
CA SER A 54 -4.97 -1.35 -0.36
C SER A 54 -5.56 -1.09 1.03
N LEU A 55 -4.91 -1.59 2.09
CA LEU A 55 -5.30 -1.30 3.47
C LEU A 55 -5.11 0.18 3.83
N MET A 56 -4.00 0.79 3.39
CA MET A 56 -3.78 2.24 3.55
C MET A 56 -4.89 3.03 2.86
N LEU A 57 -5.27 2.68 1.64
CA LEU A 57 -6.37 3.33 0.93
C LEU A 57 -7.71 3.14 1.65
N ALA A 58 -7.98 1.97 2.22
CA ALA A 58 -9.18 1.74 3.03
C ALA A 58 -9.22 2.65 4.27
N LEU A 59 -8.09 2.82 4.96
CA LEU A 59 -7.95 3.75 6.08
C LEU A 59 -8.18 5.20 5.62
N GLY A 60 -7.56 5.62 4.53
CA GLY A 60 -7.73 6.96 3.97
C GLY A 60 -9.18 7.24 3.54
N ALA A 61 -9.84 6.26 2.92
CA ALA A 61 -11.24 6.33 2.53
C ALA A 61 -12.16 6.47 3.76
N THR A 62 -11.86 5.73 4.83
CA THR A 62 -12.60 5.79 6.10
C THR A 62 -12.46 7.17 6.75
N LEU A 63 -11.24 7.69 6.85
CA LEU A 63 -10.96 9.01 7.44
C LEU A 63 -11.58 10.16 6.65
N LYS A 64 -11.77 9.99 5.34
CA LYS A 64 -12.43 10.97 4.45
C LYS A 64 -13.95 10.81 4.38
N GLY A 65 -14.53 9.85 5.10
CA GLY A 65 -15.98 9.59 5.08
C GLY A 65 -16.49 9.09 3.73
N MET A 66 -15.68 8.33 2.98
CA MET A 66 -16.10 7.73 1.72
C MET A 66 -17.13 6.60 1.94
N SER A 67 -17.80 6.18 0.86
CA SER A 67 -18.82 5.14 0.94
C SER A 67 -18.25 3.78 1.38
N ALA A 68 -19.08 2.99 2.06
CA ALA A 68 -18.74 1.63 2.48
C ALA A 68 -18.30 0.74 1.31
N THR A 69 -18.83 0.95 0.12
CA THR A 69 -18.44 0.21 -1.10
C THR A 69 -16.97 0.42 -1.45
N VAL A 70 -16.47 1.65 -1.36
CA VAL A 70 -15.05 1.96 -1.64
C VAL A 70 -14.15 1.30 -0.60
N ILE A 71 -14.52 1.43 0.68
CA ILE A 71 -13.78 0.82 1.79
C ILE A 71 -13.74 -0.71 1.63
N ALA A 72 -14.89 -1.34 1.37
CA ALA A 72 -15.00 -2.78 1.15
C ALA A 72 -14.18 -3.26 -0.06
N ALA A 73 -14.20 -2.52 -1.18
CA ALA A 73 -13.39 -2.83 -2.34
C ALA A 73 -11.88 -2.81 -2.02
N CYS A 74 -11.42 -1.81 -1.27
CA CYS A 74 -10.03 -1.75 -0.82
C CYS A 74 -9.67 -2.90 0.14
N LEU A 75 -10.56 -3.27 1.06
CA LEU A 75 -10.32 -4.40 1.98
C LEU A 75 -10.27 -5.74 1.24
N ILE A 76 -11.16 -5.97 0.28
CA ILE A 76 -11.14 -7.17 -0.56
C ILE A 76 -9.86 -7.21 -1.40
N ALA A 77 -9.45 -6.10 -2.00
CA ALA A 77 -8.18 -6.01 -2.72
C ALA A 77 -6.99 -6.35 -1.82
N SER A 78 -6.96 -5.81 -0.59
CA SER A 78 -5.94 -6.14 0.41
C SER A 78 -5.87 -7.64 0.70
N LEU A 79 -7.02 -8.30 0.83
CA LEU A 79 -7.08 -9.74 1.08
C LEU A 79 -6.55 -10.55 -0.11
N ILE A 80 -6.95 -10.20 -1.35
CA ILE A 80 -6.49 -10.87 -2.56
C ILE A 80 -4.97 -10.78 -2.69
N PHE A 81 -4.41 -9.59 -2.48
CA PHE A 81 -2.96 -9.39 -2.53
C PHE A 81 -2.23 -10.17 -1.43
N HIS A 82 -2.79 -10.21 -0.22
CA HIS A 82 -2.19 -10.95 0.89
C HIS A 82 -2.20 -12.47 0.65
N MET A 83 -3.28 -13.01 0.08
CA MET A 83 -3.34 -14.42 -0.31
C MET A 83 -2.34 -14.72 -1.43
N THR A 84 -2.17 -13.79 -2.38
CA THR A 84 -1.19 -13.91 -3.46
C THR A 84 0.25 -13.92 -2.93
N ASP A 85 0.59 -13.01 -2.01
CA ASP A 85 1.92 -12.97 -1.37
C ASP A 85 2.19 -14.28 -0.60
N LEU A 86 1.21 -14.76 0.16
CA LEU A 86 1.34 -16.02 0.90
C LEU A 86 1.53 -17.22 -0.04
N ALA A 87 0.76 -17.31 -1.13
CA ALA A 87 0.90 -18.37 -2.13
C ALA A 87 2.29 -18.35 -2.80
N ILE A 88 2.81 -17.17 -3.15
CA ILE A 88 4.15 -17.03 -3.74
C ILE A 88 5.24 -17.46 -2.76
N ARG A 89 5.10 -17.12 -1.47
CA ARG A 89 6.08 -17.46 -0.44
C ARG A 89 6.04 -18.94 -0.03
N TRP A 90 4.85 -19.52 0.02
CA TRP A 90 4.67 -20.93 0.39
C TRP A 90 5.22 -21.91 -0.64
N GLN A 91 5.38 -21.49 -1.90
CA GLN A 91 5.99 -22.27 -2.97
C GLN A 91 7.53 -22.28 -2.95
N ARG A 92 8.17 -21.49 -2.09
CA ARG A 92 9.62 -21.41 -1.93
C ARG A 92 10.07 -22.21 -0.72
#